data_AF-A0A5D2L1M2-F1
#
_entry.id   AF-A0A5D2L1M2-F1
#
_cell.length_a   1.000
_cell.length_b   1.000
_cell.length_c   1.000
_cell.angle_alpha   90.00
_cell.angle_beta   90.00
_cell.angle_gamma   90.00
#
_symmetry.space_group_name_H-M   'P 1'
#
loop_
_entity.id
_entity.type
_entity.pdbx_description
1 polymer ?
#
loop_
_entity_poly.entity_id
_entity_poly.type
_entity_poly.pdbx_seq_one_letter_code
_entity_poly.pdbx_strand_id
1 'polypeptide(L)'
;MAISVDYLNKKVKECFLDLGSFPEDKKIPLDVLINMWVESHGIDEEDAFAILVELSDKNLLTLVKDARSGDAYSSYHEIYVTQHDVLRDLALHLSNHPDVNERKRLLMPIRDTELPRDWGRNTDRPFNAQIVSVHTGEMREMDWYPMEFPKAEVLILNFASNEYFLPPFMDDMPKLRALIIINYNTTEATLLNFSVFTNLTNLRSLWLEKVLVPELSNTTAPLRNLRKLSTVLCKVNNSFNPSVLDLPMIFPRLTELVIDHCDDLVKLPVSICKVNSLQSLSITNCHRLSELPAGFGLLKELQILRLYACLELKVLPPSIGELIGLKYLGISQCVNLRSLPREIGRLASLEIIDMRECPQIVNLPSPVMLLNLKSLRRVICDDEVSEDWKNVKRGMRHLHVQVAEKWYSLDWLHD
;
A
#
# COMPACT_ATOMS: atom_id res chain seq x y z
N MET A 1 -21.42 -6.40 -23.21
CA MET A 1 -20.44 -6.61 -22.13
C MET A 1 -20.06 -8.08 -21.96
N ALA A 2 -21.00 -9.01 -21.71
CA ALA A 2 -20.67 -10.44 -21.54
C ALA A 2 -19.80 -11.03 -22.68
N ILE A 3 -20.15 -10.75 -23.94
CA ILE A 3 -19.38 -11.17 -25.13
C ILE A 3 -17.91 -10.69 -25.06
N SER A 4 -17.65 -9.48 -24.55
CA SER A 4 -16.30 -8.93 -24.44
C SER A 4 -15.45 -9.66 -23.39
N VAL A 5 -16.08 -10.19 -22.34
CA VAL A 5 -15.43 -10.95 -21.26
C VAL A 5 -15.08 -12.36 -21.73
N ASP A 6 -15.88 -12.95 -22.63
CA ASP A 6 -15.66 -14.30 -23.14
C ASP A 6 -14.46 -14.42 -24.11
N TYR A 7 -14.00 -13.31 -24.67
CA TYR A 7 -12.77 -13.25 -25.47
C TYR A 7 -11.50 -12.96 -24.64
N LEU A 8 -11.63 -12.76 -23.33
CA LEU A 8 -10.47 -12.58 -22.46
C LEU A 8 -9.73 -13.90 -22.32
N ASN A 9 -8.40 -13.82 -22.24
CA ASN A 9 -7.62 -14.96 -21.82
C ASN A 9 -8.04 -15.37 -20.38
N LYS A 10 -7.82 -16.64 -20.02
CA LYS A 10 -8.30 -17.18 -18.75
C LYS A 10 -7.80 -16.38 -17.53
N LYS A 11 -6.53 -15.95 -17.53
CA LYS A 11 -5.89 -15.23 -16.41
C LYS A 11 -6.52 -13.84 -16.22
N VAL A 12 -6.65 -13.08 -17.30
CA VAL A 12 -7.29 -11.75 -17.34
C VAL A 12 -8.77 -11.83 -16.98
N LYS A 13 -9.48 -12.88 -17.43
CA LYS A 13 -10.88 -13.11 -17.03
C LYS A 13 -11.01 -13.34 -15.53
N GLU A 14 -10.13 -14.13 -14.92
CA GLU A 14 -10.13 -14.32 -13.46
C GLU A 14 -9.86 -13.01 -12.70
N CYS A 15 -8.89 -12.21 -13.16
CA CYS A 15 -8.60 -10.88 -12.58
C CYS A 15 -9.78 -9.91 -12.70
N PHE A 16 -10.49 -9.91 -13.83
CA PHE A 16 -11.73 -9.14 -14.01
C PHE A 16 -12.81 -9.57 -13.01
N LEU A 17 -13.02 -10.88 -12.82
CA LEU A 17 -14.03 -11.39 -11.88
C LEU A 17 -13.72 -11.02 -10.43
N ASP A 18 -12.45 -10.87 -10.07
CA ASP A 18 -12.02 -10.46 -8.73
C ASP A 18 -12.45 -9.03 -8.38
N LEU A 19 -12.65 -8.15 -9.38
CA LEU A 19 -13.12 -6.78 -9.17
C LEU A 19 -14.51 -6.72 -8.50
N GLY A 20 -15.32 -7.78 -8.65
CA GLY A 20 -16.60 -7.93 -7.94
C GLY A 20 -16.46 -7.97 -6.41
N SER A 21 -15.23 -8.11 -5.89
CA SER A 21 -14.92 -8.11 -4.46
C SER A 21 -14.97 -6.74 -3.81
N PHE A 22 -15.06 -5.67 -4.60
CA PHE A 22 -15.10 -4.30 -4.10
C PHE A 22 -16.50 -3.71 -4.27
N PRO A 23 -16.93 -2.82 -3.36
CA PRO A 23 -18.23 -2.16 -3.44
C PRO A 23 -18.31 -1.19 -4.63
N GLU A 24 -19.54 -0.88 -5.03
CA GLU A 24 -19.88 0.10 -6.07
C GLU A 24 -19.37 1.50 -5.72
N ASP A 25 -19.01 2.27 -6.74
CA ASP A 25 -18.56 3.67 -6.63
C ASP A 25 -17.40 3.94 -5.64
N LYS A 26 -16.67 2.89 -5.22
CA LYS A 26 -15.49 3.05 -4.39
C LYS A 26 -14.22 3.01 -5.22
N LYS A 27 -13.31 3.93 -4.90
CA LYS A 27 -11.95 3.91 -5.43
C LYS A 27 -11.24 2.70 -4.84
N ILE A 28 -10.71 1.84 -5.70
CA ILE A 28 -9.94 0.67 -5.30
C ILE A 28 -8.46 1.05 -5.44
N PRO A 29 -7.67 1.05 -4.35
CA PRO A 29 -6.24 1.29 -4.47
C PRO A 29 -5.60 0.28 -5.41
N LEU A 30 -4.79 0.75 -6.37
CA LEU A 30 -4.14 -0.14 -7.36
C LEU A 30 -3.31 -1.24 -6.67
N ASP A 31 -2.62 -0.85 -5.60
CA ASP A 31 -1.81 -1.76 -4.80
C ASP A 31 -2.61 -2.92 -4.19
N VAL A 32 -3.84 -2.66 -3.74
CA VAL A 32 -4.75 -3.69 -3.22
C VAL A 32 -5.06 -4.73 -4.30
N LEU A 33 -5.36 -4.30 -5.53
CA LEU A 33 -5.67 -5.20 -6.64
C LEU A 33 -4.47 -6.03 -7.08
N ILE A 34 -3.31 -5.38 -7.24
CA ILE A 34 -2.07 -6.08 -7.64
C ILE A 34 -1.72 -7.13 -6.59
N ASN A 35 -1.68 -6.77 -5.29
CA ASN A 35 -1.36 -7.72 -4.23
C ASN A 35 -2.36 -8.86 -4.14
N MET A 36 -3.65 -8.57 -4.31
CA MET A 36 -4.70 -9.59 -4.35
C MET A 36 -4.39 -10.63 -5.43
N TRP A 37 -4.10 -10.19 -6.66
CA TRP A 37 -3.81 -11.09 -7.77
C TRP A 37 -2.48 -11.83 -7.62
N VAL A 38 -1.45 -11.17 -7.06
CA VAL A 38 -0.17 -11.80 -6.73
C VAL A 38 -0.41 -12.98 -5.78
N GLU A 39 -1.19 -12.78 -4.73
CA GLU A 39 -1.37 -13.80 -3.71
C GLU A 39 -2.39 -14.90 -4.09
N SER A 40 -3.45 -14.58 -4.83
CA SER A 40 -4.48 -15.54 -5.24
C SER A 40 -4.14 -16.32 -6.52
N HIS A 41 -3.47 -15.68 -7.48
CA HIS A 41 -3.22 -16.27 -8.80
C HIS A 41 -1.74 -16.54 -9.07
N GLY A 42 -0.83 -16.13 -8.17
CA GLY A 42 0.61 -16.35 -8.33
C GLY A 42 1.19 -15.58 -9.51
N ILE A 43 0.66 -14.38 -9.76
CA ILE A 43 1.08 -13.45 -10.82
C ILE A 43 2.20 -12.57 -10.24
N ASP A 44 3.25 -12.28 -10.99
CA ASP A 44 4.21 -11.25 -10.56
C ASP A 44 3.62 -9.84 -10.72
N GLU A 45 4.19 -8.85 -10.04
CA GLU A 45 3.64 -7.48 -10.04
C GLU A 45 3.61 -6.84 -11.43
N GLU A 46 4.61 -7.10 -12.28
CA GLU A 46 4.69 -6.55 -13.64
C GLU A 46 3.59 -7.13 -14.53
N ASP A 47 3.41 -8.44 -14.51
CA ASP A 47 2.31 -9.14 -15.19
C ASP A 47 0.94 -8.64 -14.68
N ALA A 48 0.78 -8.47 -13.35
CA ALA A 48 -0.46 -7.99 -12.76
C ALA A 48 -0.79 -6.57 -13.23
N PHE A 49 0.20 -5.69 -13.29
CA PHE A 49 0.05 -4.35 -13.84
C PHE A 49 -0.29 -4.38 -15.35
N ALA A 50 0.35 -5.26 -16.13
CA ALA A 50 0.04 -5.43 -17.55
C ALA A 50 -1.40 -5.91 -17.79
N ILE A 51 -1.89 -6.87 -16.99
CA ILE A 51 -3.30 -7.31 -17.01
C ILE A 51 -4.24 -6.14 -16.73
N LEU A 52 -3.88 -5.30 -15.77
CA LEU A 52 -4.69 -4.16 -15.38
C LEU A 52 -4.78 -3.11 -16.50
N VAL A 53 -3.67 -2.83 -17.17
CA VAL A 53 -3.65 -1.99 -18.38
C VAL A 53 -4.50 -2.60 -19.49
N GLU A 54 -4.39 -3.92 -19.74
CA GLU A 54 -5.22 -4.61 -20.73
C GLU A 54 -6.72 -4.49 -20.41
N LEU A 55 -7.12 -4.63 -19.14
CA LEU A 55 -8.51 -4.45 -18.72
C LEU A 55 -8.99 -3.00 -18.92
N SER A 56 -8.12 -2.02 -18.64
CA SER A 56 -8.40 -0.60 -18.89
C SER A 56 -8.59 -0.32 -20.38
N ASP A 57 -7.71 -0.83 -21.25
CA ASP A 57 -7.80 -0.66 -22.71
C ASP A 57 -9.06 -1.27 -23.30
N LYS A 58 -9.59 -2.32 -22.66
CA LYS A 58 -10.86 -2.97 -23.02
C LYS A 58 -12.08 -2.31 -22.37
N ASN A 59 -11.91 -1.20 -21.65
CA ASN A 59 -12.96 -0.50 -20.89
C ASN A 59 -13.70 -1.39 -19.88
N LEU A 60 -12.98 -2.35 -19.29
CA LEU A 60 -13.51 -3.24 -18.24
C LEU A 60 -13.19 -2.74 -16.83
N LEU A 61 -12.38 -1.69 -16.74
CA LEU A 61 -12.15 -0.87 -15.56
C LEU A 61 -11.65 0.50 -16.03
N THR A 62 -11.64 1.49 -15.14
CA THR A 62 -11.00 2.79 -15.42
C THR A 62 -9.81 2.97 -14.51
N LEU A 63 -8.64 3.18 -15.12
CA LEU A 63 -7.45 3.64 -14.43
C LEU A 63 -7.51 5.14 -14.24
N VAL A 64 -7.51 5.58 -12.98
CA VAL A 64 -7.42 7.00 -12.65
C VAL A 64 -6.13 7.24 -11.90
N LYS A 65 -5.29 8.08 -12.49
CA LYS A 65 -4.09 8.60 -11.84
C LYS A 65 -4.46 9.91 -11.16
N ASP A 66 -4.09 10.08 -9.89
CA ASP A 66 -4.19 11.38 -9.25
C ASP A 66 -3.34 12.40 -10.06
N ALA A 67 -3.93 13.57 -10.34
CA ALA A 67 -3.35 14.59 -11.22
C ALA A 67 -1.98 15.12 -10.74
N ARG A 68 -1.59 14.80 -9.51
CA ARG A 68 -0.36 15.27 -8.85
C ARG A 68 0.91 14.48 -9.22
N SER A 69 0.81 13.41 -10.01
CA SER A 69 1.90 12.42 -10.13
C SER A 69 2.60 12.38 -11.48
N GLY A 70 3.91 12.68 -11.48
CA GLY A 70 4.81 12.60 -12.65
C GLY A 70 5.57 11.27 -12.73
N ASP A 71 5.57 10.67 -13.94
CA ASP A 71 6.44 9.60 -14.49
C ASP A 71 6.74 8.31 -13.70
N ALA A 72 7.48 7.39 -14.36
CA ALA A 72 7.60 5.92 -14.20
C ALA A 72 7.82 5.30 -12.80
N TYR A 73 7.96 6.10 -11.75
CA TYR A 73 8.01 5.66 -10.34
C TYR A 73 6.85 6.27 -9.52
N SER A 74 5.75 6.66 -10.17
CA SER A 74 4.51 7.01 -9.47
C SER A 74 4.16 5.90 -8.50
N SER A 75 3.92 6.25 -7.25
CA SER A 75 3.51 5.29 -6.24
C SER A 75 2.27 4.56 -6.72
N TYR A 76 2.19 3.22 -6.62
CA TYR A 76 0.92 2.51 -6.86
C TYR A 76 -0.22 3.08 -6.00
N HIS A 77 0.14 3.75 -4.89
CA HIS A 77 -0.76 4.45 -3.97
C HIS A 77 -1.40 5.73 -4.55
N GLU A 78 -0.91 6.26 -5.67
CA GLU A 78 -1.44 7.46 -6.34
C GLU A 78 -2.33 7.11 -7.55
N ILE A 79 -2.52 5.81 -7.80
CA ILE A 79 -3.39 5.29 -8.85
C ILE A 79 -4.50 4.49 -8.17
N TYR A 80 -5.73 4.76 -8.60
CA TYR A 80 -6.87 3.99 -8.18
C TYR A 80 -7.63 3.47 -9.40
N VAL A 81 -8.26 2.33 -9.19
CA VAL A 81 -9.17 1.73 -10.14
C VAL A 81 -10.58 2.08 -9.74
N THR A 82 -11.38 2.51 -10.71
CA THR A 82 -12.84 2.52 -10.56
C THR A 82 -13.44 1.51 -11.52
N GLN A 83 -14.56 0.92 -11.11
CA GLN A 83 -15.36 0.05 -11.95
C GLN A 83 -16.78 0.60 -12.03
N HIS A 84 -17.43 0.40 -13.17
CA HIS A 84 -18.83 0.75 -13.34
C HIS A 84 -19.72 -0.34 -12.72
N ASP A 85 -20.84 0.03 -12.11
CA ASP A 85 -21.78 -0.89 -11.46
C ASP A 85 -22.17 -2.08 -12.34
N VAL A 86 -22.47 -1.86 -13.62
CA VAL A 86 -22.83 -2.94 -14.56
C VAL A 86 -21.70 -3.96 -14.76
N LEU A 87 -20.44 -3.52 -14.69
CA LEU A 87 -19.29 -4.43 -14.79
C LEU A 87 -19.11 -5.23 -13.50
N ARG A 88 -19.35 -4.60 -12.34
CA ARG A 88 -19.37 -5.29 -11.05
C ARG A 88 -20.49 -6.33 -10.99
N ASP A 89 -21.70 -5.98 -11.40
CA ASP A 89 -22.84 -6.90 -11.49
C ASP A 89 -22.55 -8.07 -12.42
N LEU A 90 -21.91 -7.80 -13.55
CA LEU A 90 -21.47 -8.84 -14.47
C LEU A 90 -20.45 -9.77 -13.80
N ALA A 91 -19.48 -9.24 -13.06
CA ALA A 91 -18.50 -10.04 -12.32
C ALA A 91 -19.17 -10.90 -11.23
N LEU A 92 -20.14 -10.35 -10.49
CA LEU A 92 -20.93 -11.09 -9.50
C LEU A 92 -21.75 -12.21 -10.16
N HIS A 93 -22.42 -11.91 -11.27
CA HIS A 93 -23.23 -12.88 -12.01
C HIS A 93 -22.38 -14.03 -12.56
N LEU A 94 -21.24 -13.72 -13.18
CA LEU A 94 -20.33 -14.71 -13.75
C LEU A 94 -19.58 -15.52 -12.67
N SER A 95 -19.42 -14.97 -11.47
CA SER A 95 -18.84 -15.67 -10.32
C SER A 95 -19.86 -16.52 -9.55
N ASN A 96 -21.13 -16.43 -9.90
CA ASN A 96 -22.20 -17.09 -9.19
C ASN A 96 -22.20 -18.60 -9.47
N HIS A 97 -22.61 -19.37 -8.47
CA HIS A 97 -22.82 -20.81 -8.57
C HIS A 97 -24.10 -21.15 -7.80
N PRO A 98 -24.94 -22.11 -8.29
CA PRO A 98 -26.19 -22.47 -7.62
C PRO A 98 -25.99 -22.91 -6.18
N ASP A 99 -24.90 -23.64 -5.95
CA ASP A 99 -24.40 -23.97 -4.62
C ASP A 99 -23.45 -22.88 -4.13
N VAL A 100 -23.80 -22.21 -3.02
CA VAL A 100 -23.02 -21.12 -2.43
C VAL A 100 -21.67 -21.60 -1.88
N ASN A 101 -21.58 -22.81 -1.34
CA ASN A 101 -20.34 -23.36 -0.79
C ASN A 101 -19.34 -23.69 -1.90
N GLU A 102 -19.80 -23.93 -3.13
CA GLU A 102 -18.94 -24.24 -4.27
C GLU A 102 -18.48 -23.01 -5.06
N ARG A 103 -18.86 -21.80 -4.63
CA ARG A 103 -18.41 -20.57 -5.28
C ARG A 103 -16.92 -20.38 -5.07
N LYS A 104 -16.17 -20.25 -6.17
CA LYS A 104 -14.74 -19.88 -6.13
C LYS A 104 -14.53 -18.50 -5.49
N ARG A 105 -15.48 -17.58 -5.68
CA ARG A 105 -15.51 -16.24 -5.08
C ARG A 105 -16.79 -16.10 -4.27
N LEU A 106 -16.68 -16.00 -2.95
CA LEU A 106 -17.81 -15.73 -2.08
C LEU A 106 -17.90 -14.23 -1.84
N LEU A 107 -18.68 -13.55 -2.68
CA LEU A 107 -18.78 -12.09 -2.72
C LEU A 107 -20.15 -11.66 -2.21
N MET A 108 -20.17 -10.75 -1.25
CA MET A 108 -21.41 -10.14 -0.77
C MET A 108 -21.90 -9.10 -1.81
N PRO A 109 -23.08 -9.29 -2.41
CA PRO A 109 -23.51 -8.51 -3.58
C PRO A 109 -23.86 -7.06 -3.23
N ILE A 110 -24.46 -6.83 -2.06
CA ILE A 110 -24.92 -5.53 -1.60
C ILE A 110 -24.41 -5.34 -0.18
N ARG A 111 -24.09 -4.09 0.19
CA ARG A 111 -23.76 -3.76 1.59
C ARG A 111 -25.02 -3.85 2.45
N ASP A 112 -24.94 -4.58 3.55
CA ASP A 112 -26.05 -4.76 4.48
C ASP A 112 -25.54 -4.70 5.94
N THR A 113 -26.43 -4.62 6.92
CA THR A 113 -26.06 -4.66 8.34
C THR A 113 -25.68 -6.07 8.80
N GLU A 114 -26.21 -7.10 8.13
CA GLU A 114 -26.01 -8.51 8.48
C GLU A 114 -25.41 -9.29 7.30
N LEU A 115 -24.86 -10.46 7.60
CA LEU A 115 -24.42 -11.40 6.57
C LEU A 115 -25.63 -11.98 5.80
N PRO A 116 -25.46 -12.36 4.52
CA PRO A 116 -26.53 -12.98 3.75
C PRO A 116 -27.06 -14.25 4.44
N ARG A 117 -28.38 -14.33 4.65
CA ARG A 117 -29.04 -15.48 5.32
C ARG A 117 -28.70 -16.83 4.68
N ASP A 118 -28.51 -16.85 3.37
CA ASP A 118 -28.15 -18.06 2.65
C ASP A 118 -26.74 -18.55 2.99
N TRP A 119 -25.82 -17.68 3.42
CA TRP A 119 -24.53 -18.12 3.94
C TRP A 119 -24.71 -18.80 5.30
N GLY A 120 -25.54 -18.21 6.18
CA GLY A 120 -25.87 -18.78 7.49
C GLY A 120 -26.59 -20.13 7.42
N ARG A 121 -27.38 -20.39 6.38
CA ARG A 121 -28.05 -21.68 6.15
C ARG A 121 -27.12 -22.80 5.70
N ASN A 122 -25.92 -22.45 5.24
CA ASN A 122 -24.97 -23.35 4.58
C ASN A 122 -23.67 -23.52 5.38
N THR A 123 -23.72 -23.25 6.68
CA THR A 123 -22.57 -23.40 7.61
C THR A 123 -22.34 -24.85 8.03
N ASP A 124 -23.18 -25.78 7.60
CA ASP A 124 -23.08 -27.21 7.90
C ASP A 124 -21.90 -27.89 7.18
N ARG A 125 -21.34 -27.24 6.15
CA ARG A 125 -20.16 -27.69 5.42
C ARG A 125 -19.24 -26.51 5.07
N PRO A 126 -17.94 -26.76 4.81
CA PRO A 126 -17.00 -25.70 4.46
C PRO A 126 -17.35 -24.98 3.15
N PHE A 127 -16.94 -23.72 3.05
CA PHE A 127 -16.99 -22.95 1.80
C PHE A 127 -15.68 -23.14 1.02
N ASN A 128 -15.78 -23.53 -0.25
CA ASN A 128 -14.65 -23.75 -1.16
C ASN A 128 -14.07 -22.47 -1.78
N ALA A 129 -14.47 -21.30 -1.27
CA ALA A 129 -14.06 -20.01 -1.78
C ALA A 129 -12.54 -19.81 -1.66
N GLN A 130 -11.94 -19.31 -2.74
CA GLN A 130 -10.57 -18.83 -2.78
C GLN A 130 -10.50 -17.36 -2.33
N ILE A 131 -11.50 -16.56 -2.70
CA ILE A 131 -11.64 -15.15 -2.34
C ILE A 131 -12.96 -14.99 -1.59
N VAL A 132 -12.90 -14.33 -0.44
CA VAL A 132 -14.07 -13.97 0.36
C VAL A 132 -14.10 -12.45 0.50
N SER A 133 -15.23 -11.83 0.13
CA SER A 133 -15.45 -10.40 0.32
C SER A 133 -16.77 -10.14 1.04
N VAL A 134 -16.67 -9.43 2.16
CA VAL A 134 -17.78 -9.12 3.07
C VAL A 134 -17.98 -7.61 3.09
N HIS A 135 -19.24 -7.16 2.95
CA HIS A 135 -19.63 -5.75 2.91
C HIS A 135 -20.67 -5.46 4.01
N THR A 136 -20.23 -5.12 5.22
CA THR A 136 -21.13 -5.00 6.38
C THR A 136 -21.22 -3.61 7.01
N GLY A 137 -22.10 -3.46 8.00
CA GLY A 137 -22.10 -2.36 8.95
C GLY A 137 -21.18 -2.64 10.14
N GLU A 138 -21.64 -2.27 11.33
CA GLU A 138 -21.03 -2.72 12.59
C GLU A 138 -21.25 -4.23 12.77
N MET A 139 -20.21 -4.94 13.21
CA MET A 139 -20.26 -6.39 13.47
C MET A 139 -19.70 -6.67 14.86
N ARG A 140 -20.45 -7.39 15.69
CA ARG A 140 -20.02 -7.93 16.98
C ARG A 140 -19.74 -9.43 16.83
N GLU A 141 -19.13 -10.02 17.86
CA GLU A 141 -18.78 -11.45 17.89
C GLU A 141 -19.96 -12.37 17.50
N MET A 142 -21.13 -12.15 18.08
CA MET A 142 -22.33 -12.98 17.89
C MET A 142 -23.03 -12.77 16.54
N ASP A 143 -22.67 -11.72 15.79
CA ASP A 143 -23.26 -11.42 14.50
C ASP A 143 -22.61 -12.26 13.37
N TRP A 144 -21.47 -12.90 13.65
CA TRP A 144 -20.76 -13.77 12.71
C TRP A 144 -21.31 -15.19 12.69
N TYR A 145 -21.55 -15.72 11.49
CA TYR A 145 -21.87 -17.15 11.32
C TYR A 145 -20.61 -18.02 11.52
N PRO A 146 -20.75 -19.26 12.04
CA PRO A 146 -19.66 -20.22 12.18
C PRO A 146 -19.30 -20.83 10.81
N MET A 147 -18.70 -20.03 9.94
CA MET A 147 -18.29 -20.43 8.59
C MET A 147 -16.87 -20.99 8.60
N GLU A 148 -16.56 -21.90 7.68
CA GLU A 148 -15.22 -22.47 7.50
C GLU A 148 -14.72 -22.20 6.08
N PHE A 149 -13.47 -21.74 5.95
CA PHE A 149 -12.85 -21.33 4.67
C PHE A 149 -11.48 -21.99 4.44
N PRO A 150 -11.41 -23.33 4.29
CA PRO A 150 -10.14 -24.06 4.23
C PRO A 150 -9.29 -23.76 2.99
N LYS A 151 -9.88 -23.13 1.96
CA LYS A 151 -9.24 -22.81 0.68
C LYS A 151 -9.02 -21.31 0.47
N ALA A 152 -9.48 -20.45 1.37
CA ALA A 152 -9.42 -19.01 1.16
C ALA A 152 -7.98 -18.50 1.24
N GLU A 153 -7.59 -17.73 0.24
CA GLU A 153 -6.27 -17.12 0.10
C GLU A 153 -6.34 -15.60 0.27
N VAL A 154 -7.51 -15.00 0.01
CA VAL A 154 -7.77 -13.57 0.15
C VAL A 154 -9.06 -13.36 0.93
N LEU A 155 -9.00 -12.51 1.96
CA LEU A 155 -10.15 -12.02 2.71
C LEU A 155 -10.20 -10.51 2.61
N ILE A 156 -11.35 -9.98 2.17
CA ILE A 156 -11.65 -8.55 2.11
C ILE A 156 -12.80 -8.26 3.06
N LEU A 157 -12.54 -7.39 4.05
CA LEU A 157 -13.50 -6.90 5.02
C LEU A 157 -13.76 -5.43 4.74
N ASN A 158 -14.87 -5.17 4.07
CA ASN A 158 -15.37 -3.83 3.80
C ASN A 158 -16.48 -3.52 4.79
N PHE A 159 -16.34 -2.45 5.56
CA PHE A 159 -17.37 -2.08 6.53
C PHE A 159 -17.49 -0.57 6.69
N ALA A 160 -18.50 -0.10 7.42
CA ALA A 160 -18.49 1.27 7.93
C ALA A 160 -19.11 1.31 9.32
N SER A 161 -18.25 1.47 10.32
CA SER A 161 -18.59 1.56 11.73
C SER A 161 -17.44 2.20 12.51
N ASN A 162 -17.67 2.50 13.79
CA ASN A 162 -16.61 2.96 14.71
C ASN A 162 -15.94 1.79 15.44
N GLU A 163 -16.60 0.64 15.51
CA GLU A 163 -16.09 -0.58 16.11
C GLU A 163 -16.39 -1.75 15.18
N TYR A 164 -15.45 -2.68 15.04
CA TYR A 164 -15.63 -3.84 14.18
C TYR A 164 -14.92 -5.06 14.76
N PHE A 165 -15.68 -6.09 15.08
CA PHE A 165 -15.15 -7.34 15.58
C PHE A 165 -14.66 -8.20 14.41
N LEU A 166 -13.36 -8.51 14.38
CA LEU A 166 -12.80 -9.35 13.34
C LEU A 166 -13.42 -10.76 13.39
N PRO A 167 -13.82 -11.32 12.23
CA PRO A 167 -14.57 -12.57 12.18
C PRO A 167 -13.87 -13.74 12.88
N PRO A 168 -14.54 -14.47 13.79
CA PRO A 168 -13.95 -15.63 14.47
C PRO A 168 -13.46 -16.72 13.52
N PHE A 169 -14.10 -16.89 12.36
CA PHE A 169 -13.67 -17.89 11.36
C PHE A 169 -12.26 -17.66 10.81
N MET A 170 -11.67 -16.46 11.02
CA MET A 170 -10.28 -16.19 10.65
C MET A 170 -9.29 -17.10 11.37
N ASP A 171 -9.67 -17.64 12.54
CA ASP A 171 -8.85 -18.61 13.28
C ASP A 171 -8.60 -19.90 12.51
N ASP A 172 -9.48 -20.26 11.56
CA ASP A 172 -9.38 -21.46 10.73
C ASP A 172 -9.29 -21.14 9.22
N MET A 173 -8.44 -20.17 8.88
CA MET A 173 -8.11 -19.85 7.48
C MET A 173 -6.65 -20.23 7.15
N PRO A 174 -6.34 -21.53 7.02
CA PRO A 174 -4.95 -22.01 6.94
C PRO A 174 -4.20 -21.56 5.68
N LYS A 175 -4.91 -21.12 4.64
CA LYS A 175 -4.31 -20.68 3.36
C LYS A 175 -4.34 -19.17 3.17
N LEU A 176 -4.80 -18.38 4.15
CA LEU A 176 -4.93 -16.94 3.99
C LEU A 176 -3.55 -16.29 3.79
N ARG A 177 -3.40 -15.55 2.69
CA ARG A 177 -2.17 -14.86 2.29
C ARG A 177 -2.35 -13.35 2.26
N ALA A 178 -3.52 -12.85 1.87
CA ALA A 178 -3.83 -11.42 1.85
C ALA A 178 -5.08 -11.12 2.68
N LEU A 179 -4.97 -10.13 3.57
CA LEU A 179 -6.06 -9.60 4.36
C LEU A 179 -6.19 -8.10 4.08
N ILE A 180 -7.36 -7.71 3.59
CA ILE A 180 -7.69 -6.32 3.27
C ILE A 180 -8.83 -5.87 4.16
N ILE A 181 -8.61 -4.81 4.92
CA ILE A 181 -9.59 -4.25 5.86
C ILE A 181 -9.78 -2.78 5.50
N ILE A 182 -11.00 -2.44 5.06
CA ILE A 182 -11.34 -1.09 4.61
C ILE A 182 -12.58 -0.60 5.34
N ASN A 183 -12.41 0.49 6.07
CA ASN A 183 -13.51 1.18 6.74
C ASN A 183 -13.94 2.42 5.91
N TYR A 184 -15.17 2.40 5.42
CA TYR A 184 -15.79 3.49 4.66
C TYR A 184 -16.49 4.53 5.53
N ASN A 185 -16.39 4.43 6.87
CA ASN A 185 -16.98 5.42 7.77
C ASN A 185 -16.22 6.75 7.69
N THR A 186 -16.72 7.82 8.32
CA THR A 186 -16.03 9.13 8.36
C THR A 186 -14.87 9.15 9.35
N THR A 187 -14.92 8.31 10.38
CA THR A 187 -13.94 8.19 11.47
C THR A 187 -13.23 6.84 11.43
N GLU A 188 -12.07 6.74 12.08
CA GLU A 188 -11.33 5.49 12.17
C GLU A 188 -12.03 4.48 13.09
N ALA A 189 -11.99 3.20 12.72
CA ALA A 189 -12.63 2.14 13.49
C ALA A 189 -11.67 1.46 14.46
N THR A 190 -12.16 1.14 15.66
CA THR A 190 -11.50 0.22 16.58
C THR A 190 -11.76 -1.21 16.11
N LEU A 191 -10.70 -1.93 15.79
CA LEU A 191 -10.80 -3.35 15.48
C LEU A 191 -10.75 -4.17 16.78
N LEU A 192 -11.63 -5.15 16.94
CA LEU A 192 -11.66 -6.08 18.07
C LEU A 192 -11.25 -7.48 17.60
N ASN A 193 -10.90 -8.36 18.54
CA ASN A 193 -10.44 -9.74 18.26
C ASN A 193 -9.12 -9.84 17.48
N PHE A 194 -8.11 -9.03 17.85
CA PHE A 194 -6.78 -9.12 17.25
C PHE A 194 -6.02 -10.43 17.54
N SER A 195 -6.52 -11.26 18.45
CA SER A 195 -6.02 -12.61 18.69
C SER A 195 -6.03 -13.48 17.43
N VAL A 196 -6.91 -13.23 16.47
CA VAL A 196 -6.97 -14.02 15.21
C VAL A 196 -5.65 -14.01 14.43
N PHE A 197 -4.89 -12.92 14.51
CA PHE A 197 -3.59 -12.80 13.86
C PHE A 197 -2.56 -13.83 14.36
N THR A 198 -2.77 -14.41 15.55
CA THR A 198 -1.90 -15.47 16.08
C THR A 198 -1.97 -16.77 15.25
N ASN A 199 -3.10 -17.03 14.62
CA ASN A 199 -3.37 -18.25 13.84
C ASN A 199 -3.08 -18.06 12.33
N LEU A 200 -2.99 -16.82 11.85
CA LEU A 200 -2.76 -16.45 10.45
C LEU A 200 -1.28 -16.61 10.01
N THR A 201 -0.74 -17.81 10.16
CA THR A 201 0.69 -18.09 9.94
C THR A 201 1.15 -17.94 8.48
N ASN A 202 0.25 -18.02 7.50
CA ASN A 202 0.57 -17.88 6.07
C ASN A 202 0.35 -16.47 5.52
N LEU A 203 -0.09 -15.51 6.34
CA LEU A 203 -0.35 -14.15 5.92
C LEU A 203 0.94 -13.48 5.40
N ARG A 204 0.85 -12.90 4.20
CA ARG A 204 1.95 -12.26 3.46
C ARG A 204 1.69 -10.78 3.21
N SER A 205 0.43 -10.39 3.05
CA SER A 205 0.03 -9.00 2.85
C SER A 205 -1.10 -8.62 3.80
N LEU A 206 -0.97 -7.43 4.41
CA LEU A 206 -1.97 -6.83 5.28
C LEU A 206 -2.21 -5.38 4.87
N TRP A 207 -3.43 -5.08 4.45
CA TRP A 207 -3.89 -3.73 4.14
C TRP A 207 -4.89 -3.28 5.20
N LEU A 208 -4.59 -2.16 5.84
CA LEU A 208 -5.43 -1.52 6.84
C LEU A 208 -5.77 -0.10 6.37
N GLU A 209 -7.06 0.18 6.24
CA GLU A 209 -7.53 1.51 5.85
C GLU A 209 -8.56 2.05 6.82
N LYS A 210 -8.27 3.24 7.35
CA LYS A 210 -9.15 3.99 8.25
C LYS A 210 -9.53 3.23 9.52
N VAL A 211 -8.51 2.66 10.16
CA VAL A 211 -8.63 1.93 11.42
C VAL A 211 -7.64 2.45 12.46
N LEU A 212 -7.95 2.21 13.73
CA LEU A 212 -6.98 2.33 14.81
C LEU A 212 -6.07 1.11 14.76
N VAL A 213 -4.80 1.30 14.45
CA VAL A 213 -3.83 0.20 14.54
C VAL A 213 -3.64 -0.11 16.04
N PRO A 214 -3.75 -1.38 16.46
CA PRO A 214 -3.56 -1.73 17.87
C PRO A 214 -2.15 -1.40 18.32
N GLU A 215 -2.00 -1.27 19.63
CA GLU A 215 -0.68 -1.25 20.23
C GLU A 215 -0.01 -2.62 20.00
N LEU A 216 1.06 -2.60 19.21
CA LEU A 216 1.89 -3.77 18.96
C LEU A 216 3.02 -3.79 19.99
N SER A 217 3.26 -4.94 20.60
CA SER A 217 4.26 -5.08 21.67
C SER A 217 5.09 -6.35 21.49
N ASN A 218 6.09 -6.54 22.35
CA ASN A 218 6.94 -7.74 22.33
C ASN A 218 6.18 -9.03 22.69
N THR A 219 4.93 -8.94 23.14
CA THR A 219 4.06 -10.11 23.38
C THR A 219 3.16 -10.43 22.18
N THR A 220 3.09 -9.56 21.16
CA THR A 220 2.33 -9.82 19.95
C THR A 220 2.91 -11.03 19.22
N ALA A 221 2.05 -11.97 18.82
CA ALA A 221 2.47 -13.13 18.05
C ALA A 221 3.13 -12.68 16.73
N PRO A 222 4.34 -13.16 16.40
CA PRO A 222 5.02 -12.77 15.18
C PRO A 222 4.26 -13.16 13.92
N LEU A 223 4.03 -12.20 13.02
CA LEU A 223 3.55 -12.43 11.67
C LEU A 223 4.73 -12.80 10.77
N ARG A 224 5.23 -14.03 10.97
CA ARG A 224 6.51 -14.52 10.44
C ARG A 224 6.65 -14.48 8.92
N ASN A 225 5.54 -14.52 8.19
CA ASN A 225 5.51 -14.54 6.74
C ASN A 225 5.03 -13.24 6.11
N LEU A 226 4.70 -12.22 6.92
CA LEU A 226 4.26 -10.93 6.40
C LEU A 226 5.42 -10.25 5.66
N ARG A 227 5.15 -9.90 4.41
CA ARG A 227 6.07 -9.23 3.48
C ARG A 227 5.64 -7.80 3.24
N LYS A 228 4.33 -7.54 3.24
CA LYS A 228 3.77 -6.24 2.95
C LYS A 228 2.79 -5.79 4.02
N LEU A 229 2.99 -4.57 4.49
CA LEU A 229 2.09 -3.90 5.42
C LEU A 229 1.78 -2.50 4.88
N SER A 230 0.49 -2.24 4.67
CA SER A 230 0.00 -0.94 4.23
C SER A 230 -0.98 -0.38 5.26
N THR A 231 -0.72 0.83 5.74
CA THR A 231 -1.63 1.57 6.62
C THR A 231 -2.01 2.89 5.95
N VAL A 232 -3.29 3.06 5.64
CA VAL A 232 -3.81 4.23 4.92
C VAL A 232 -4.90 4.91 5.77
N LEU A 233 -4.79 6.22 6.00
CA LEU A 233 -5.75 6.97 6.83
C LEU A 233 -5.93 6.38 8.24
N CYS A 234 -4.91 5.70 8.77
CA CYS A 234 -4.94 5.03 10.05
C CYS A 234 -4.41 5.92 11.17
N LYS A 235 -4.85 5.66 12.41
CA LYS A 235 -4.15 6.17 13.61
C LYS A 235 -3.10 5.17 14.06
N VAL A 236 -1.84 5.60 14.07
CA VAL A 236 -0.67 4.72 14.22
C VAL A 236 0.26 5.13 15.37
N ASN A 237 0.05 6.30 15.99
CA ASN A 237 1.02 6.88 16.93
C ASN A 237 1.24 6.01 18.18
N ASN A 238 0.20 5.31 18.66
CA ASN A 238 0.33 4.37 19.78
C ASN A 238 1.05 3.08 19.37
N SER A 239 0.89 2.63 18.13
CA SER A 239 1.47 1.37 17.63
C SER A 239 2.96 1.47 17.37
N PHE A 240 3.44 2.64 16.92
CA PHE A 240 4.85 2.86 16.56
C PHE A 240 5.69 3.44 17.71
N ASN A 241 5.28 3.22 18.97
CA ASN A 241 6.00 3.71 20.13
C ASN A 241 7.42 3.07 20.23
N PRO A 242 8.51 3.86 20.15
CA PRO A 242 9.89 3.33 20.12
C PRO A 242 10.32 2.55 21.36
N SER A 243 9.65 2.76 22.51
CA SER A 243 10.05 2.15 23.79
C SER A 243 9.58 0.71 23.97
N VAL A 244 8.60 0.25 23.19
CA VAL A 244 7.91 -1.04 23.40
C VAL A 244 7.97 -1.95 22.16
N LEU A 245 8.14 -1.37 20.98
CA LEU A 245 8.01 -2.09 19.71
C LEU A 245 9.34 -2.60 19.15
N ASP A 246 9.46 -3.93 19.00
CA ASP A 246 10.52 -4.57 18.22
C ASP A 246 9.99 -5.08 16.87
N LEU A 247 9.99 -4.21 15.84
CA LEU A 247 9.51 -4.53 14.50
C LEU A 247 10.13 -5.81 13.88
N PRO A 248 11.46 -6.05 13.97
CA PRO A 248 12.06 -7.31 13.50
C PRO A 248 11.50 -8.57 14.16
N MET A 249 11.04 -8.47 15.41
CA MET A 249 10.44 -9.60 16.11
C MET A 249 9.03 -9.89 15.58
N ILE A 250 8.23 -8.85 15.35
CA ILE A 250 6.84 -8.99 14.89
C ILE A 250 6.77 -9.28 13.39
N PHE A 251 7.57 -8.60 12.58
CA PHE A 251 7.59 -8.67 11.11
C PHE A 251 9.00 -9.02 10.58
N PRO A 252 9.53 -10.21 10.87
CA PRO A 252 10.91 -10.57 10.53
C PRO A 252 11.20 -10.62 9.01
N ARG A 253 10.16 -10.74 8.18
CA ARG A 253 10.26 -10.87 6.71
C ARG A 253 9.65 -9.70 5.94
N LEU A 254 9.38 -8.58 6.62
CA LEU A 254 8.78 -7.41 5.99
C LEU A 254 9.71 -6.83 4.92
N THR A 255 9.24 -6.82 3.67
CA THR A 255 9.94 -6.28 2.51
C THR A 255 9.39 -4.92 2.09
N GLU A 256 8.12 -4.66 2.35
CA GLU A 256 7.45 -3.42 1.99
C GLU A 256 6.60 -2.87 3.13
N LEU A 257 6.80 -1.58 3.44
CA LEU A 257 6.02 -0.83 4.40
C LEU A 257 5.49 0.46 3.75
N VAL A 258 4.18 0.62 3.78
CA VAL A 258 3.47 1.79 3.25
C VAL A 258 2.69 2.43 4.38
N ILE A 259 2.91 3.73 4.57
CA ILE A 259 2.17 4.55 5.52
C ILE A 259 1.68 5.80 4.77
N ASP A 260 0.37 5.92 4.58
CA ASP A 260 -0.23 7.00 3.82
C ASP A 260 -1.34 7.71 4.60
N HIS A 261 -1.34 9.05 4.60
CA HIS A 261 -2.33 9.89 5.30
C HIS A 261 -2.51 9.53 6.79
N CYS A 262 -1.45 9.07 7.47
CA CYS A 262 -1.48 8.82 8.91
C CYS A 262 -1.02 10.08 9.67
N ASP A 263 -1.96 11.01 9.90
CA ASP A 263 -1.67 12.35 10.45
C ASP A 263 -1.07 12.34 11.86
N ASP A 264 -1.22 11.26 12.61
CA ASP A 264 -0.66 11.12 13.95
C ASP A 264 0.77 10.56 13.96
N LEU A 265 1.33 10.17 12.81
CA LEU A 265 2.71 9.70 12.70
C LEU A 265 3.70 10.84 12.86
N VAL A 266 4.33 10.94 14.04
CA VAL A 266 5.37 11.95 14.31
C VAL A 266 6.78 11.40 14.03
N LYS A 267 7.04 10.15 14.39
CA LYS A 267 8.33 9.46 14.24
C LYS A 267 8.10 7.98 13.95
N LEU A 268 9.06 7.38 13.24
CA LEU A 268 9.15 5.92 13.14
C LEU A 268 9.83 5.33 14.40
N PRO A 269 9.52 4.08 14.78
CA PRO A 269 10.22 3.41 15.87
C PRO A 269 11.67 3.15 15.46
N VAL A 270 12.62 3.25 16.40
CA VAL A 270 14.04 3.00 16.12
C VAL A 270 14.29 1.56 15.64
N SER A 271 13.43 0.62 16.01
CA SER A 271 13.50 -0.79 15.58
C SER A 271 13.28 -0.98 14.08
N ILE A 272 12.70 -0.02 13.34
CA ILE A 272 12.59 -0.10 11.88
C ILE A 272 13.96 -0.32 11.23
N CYS A 273 15.00 0.32 11.78
CA CYS A 273 16.38 0.25 11.28
C CYS A 273 16.99 -1.16 11.38
N LYS A 274 16.35 -2.08 12.09
CA LYS A 274 16.79 -3.48 12.25
C LYS A 274 16.03 -4.44 11.32
N VAL A 275 15.04 -3.96 10.57
CA VAL A 275 14.27 -4.77 9.60
C VAL A 275 15.11 -4.90 8.32
N ASN A 276 16.14 -5.74 8.37
CA ASN A 276 17.13 -5.87 7.29
C ASN A 276 16.54 -6.40 5.98
N SER A 277 15.34 -6.99 6.01
CA SER A 277 14.59 -7.46 4.84
C SER A 277 13.85 -6.36 4.09
N LEU A 278 13.76 -5.14 4.65
CA LEU A 278 12.97 -4.05 4.08
C LEU A 278 13.61 -3.53 2.77
N GLN A 279 12.87 -3.61 1.67
CA GLN A 279 13.26 -3.22 0.33
C GLN A 279 12.54 -1.95 -0.15
N SER A 280 11.33 -1.71 0.32
CA SER A 280 10.52 -0.53 -0.02
C SER A 280 9.93 0.09 1.24
N LEU A 281 10.13 1.40 1.41
CA LEU A 281 9.51 2.20 2.44
C LEU A 281 8.89 3.45 1.81
N SER A 282 7.57 3.55 1.89
CA SER A 282 6.79 4.67 1.38
C SER A 282 6.03 5.33 2.54
N ILE A 283 6.33 6.59 2.82
CA ILE A 283 5.61 7.41 3.80
C ILE A 283 5.10 8.65 3.09
N THR A 284 3.79 8.74 2.91
CA THR A 284 3.15 9.76 2.06
C THR A 284 2.04 10.46 2.83
N ASN A 285 1.88 11.77 2.61
CA ASN A 285 0.84 12.59 3.24
C ASN A 285 0.80 12.48 4.78
N CYS A 286 1.93 12.14 5.42
CA CYS A 286 2.07 12.11 6.87
C CYS A 286 2.66 13.44 7.32
N HIS A 287 1.81 14.46 7.42
CA HIS A 287 2.27 15.85 7.55
C HIS A 287 3.09 16.13 8.81
N ARG A 288 2.85 15.37 9.89
CA ARG A 288 3.52 15.51 11.20
C ARG A 288 4.81 14.72 11.35
N LEU A 289 5.24 13.98 10.32
CA LEU A 289 6.51 13.25 10.36
C LEU A 289 7.67 14.25 10.45
N SER A 290 8.31 14.34 11.62
CA SER A 290 9.32 15.37 11.89
C SER A 290 10.76 14.92 11.63
N GLU A 291 11.02 13.61 11.77
CA GLU A 291 12.37 13.04 11.65
C GLU A 291 12.34 11.55 11.27
N LEU A 292 13.40 11.10 10.59
CA LEU A 292 13.72 9.68 10.45
C LEU A 292 14.75 9.26 11.52
N PRO A 293 14.73 7.99 11.97
CA PRO A 293 15.69 7.50 12.97
C PRO A 293 17.15 7.67 12.54
N ALA A 294 18.05 7.98 13.49
CA ALA A 294 19.47 8.18 13.20
C ALA A 294 20.16 6.92 12.59
N GLY A 295 19.66 5.72 12.90
CA GLY A 295 20.18 4.45 12.39
C GLY A 295 19.66 4.04 11.01
N PHE A 296 18.99 4.92 10.26
CA PHE A 296 18.33 4.58 8.99
C PHE A 296 19.25 3.88 7.98
N GLY A 297 20.53 4.26 7.96
CA GLY A 297 21.57 3.65 7.13
C GLY A 297 21.80 2.15 7.35
N LEU A 298 21.25 1.54 8.39
CA LEU A 298 21.34 0.10 8.64
C LEU A 298 20.48 -0.75 7.68
N LEU A 299 19.51 -0.14 6.99
CA LEU A 299 18.62 -0.81 6.04
C LEU A 299 19.33 -1.09 4.70
N LYS A 300 20.24 -2.08 4.68
CA LYS A 300 21.12 -2.33 3.51
C LYS A 300 20.41 -2.83 2.26
N GLU A 301 19.27 -3.50 2.43
CA GLU A 301 18.44 -4.02 1.32
C GLU A 301 17.43 -2.99 0.78
N LEU A 302 17.32 -1.81 1.39
CA LEU A 302 16.34 -0.79 1.00
C LEU A 302 16.69 -0.25 -0.40
N GLN A 303 15.76 -0.44 -1.34
CA GLN A 303 15.89 -0.02 -2.74
C GLN A 303 15.04 1.22 -3.05
N ILE A 304 13.89 1.35 -2.39
CA ILE A 304 12.94 2.45 -2.61
C ILE A 304 12.69 3.14 -1.28
N LEU A 305 13.00 4.45 -1.24
CA LEU A 305 12.57 5.34 -0.18
C LEU A 305 11.72 6.45 -0.80
N ARG A 306 10.43 6.49 -0.43
CA ARG A 306 9.51 7.55 -0.83
C ARG A 306 9.01 8.29 0.40
N LEU A 307 9.28 9.58 0.45
CA LEU A 307 8.75 10.54 1.41
C LEU A 307 8.00 11.59 0.60
N TYR A 308 6.68 11.65 0.73
CA TYR A 308 5.87 12.61 -0.01
C TYR A 308 5.01 13.44 0.94
N ALA A 309 4.95 14.75 0.73
CA ALA A 309 4.13 15.66 1.55
C ALA A 309 4.35 15.50 3.08
N CYS A 310 5.60 15.20 3.49
CA CYS A 310 6.01 15.14 4.89
C CYS A 310 6.38 16.55 5.37
N LEU A 311 5.36 17.35 5.71
CA LEU A 311 5.51 18.80 5.87
C LEU A 311 6.40 19.20 7.05
N GLU A 312 6.44 18.45 8.15
CA GLU A 312 7.29 18.75 9.31
C GLU A 312 8.73 18.24 9.18
N LEU A 313 9.06 17.46 8.14
CA LEU A 313 10.38 16.88 7.94
C LEU A 313 11.38 17.95 7.49
N LYS A 314 12.33 18.29 8.37
CA LYS A 314 13.29 19.39 8.13
C LYS A 314 14.64 18.93 7.58
N VAL A 315 15.05 17.70 7.91
CA VAL A 315 16.36 17.14 7.56
C VAL A 315 16.25 15.64 7.34
N LEU A 316 17.07 15.11 6.44
CA LEU A 316 17.33 13.67 6.35
C LEU A 316 18.54 13.32 7.24
N PRO A 317 18.56 12.16 7.91
CA PRO A 317 19.69 11.76 8.74
C PRO A 317 20.93 11.52 7.86
N PRO A 318 22.16 11.88 8.31
CA PRO A 318 23.39 11.62 7.56
C PRO A 318 23.60 10.14 7.19
N SER A 319 23.08 9.23 8.01
CA SER A 319 23.14 7.78 7.76
C SER A 319 22.40 7.34 6.50
N ILE A 320 21.57 8.19 5.88
CA ILE A 320 20.96 7.90 4.58
C ILE A 320 22.03 7.56 3.53
N GLY A 321 23.22 8.16 3.61
CA GLY A 321 24.33 7.84 2.70
C GLY A 321 24.90 6.42 2.83
N GLU A 322 24.45 5.65 3.82
CA GLU A 322 24.87 4.26 4.02
C GLU A 322 23.88 3.23 3.43
N LEU A 323 22.78 3.70 2.82
CA LEU A 323 21.81 2.87 2.10
C LEU A 323 22.36 2.43 0.74
N ILE A 324 23.36 1.55 0.76
CA ILE A 324 24.11 1.15 -0.44
C ILE A 324 23.24 0.48 -1.53
N GLY A 325 22.09 -0.08 -1.17
CA GLY A 325 21.13 -0.68 -2.10
C GLY A 325 20.08 0.29 -2.67
N LEU A 326 20.04 1.55 -2.21
CA LEU A 326 18.99 2.49 -2.57
C LEU A 326 19.08 2.87 -4.04
N LYS A 327 18.01 2.65 -4.80
CA LYS A 327 17.87 2.96 -6.22
C LYS A 327 16.99 4.19 -6.47
N TYR A 328 15.96 4.39 -5.65
CA TYR A 328 15.02 5.50 -5.76
C TYR A 328 14.92 6.26 -4.44
N LEU A 329 15.10 7.59 -4.51
CA LEU A 329 14.83 8.53 -3.43
C LEU A 329 13.79 9.56 -3.88
N GLY A 330 12.57 9.45 -3.37
CA GLY A 330 11.53 10.45 -3.51
C GLY A 330 11.39 11.26 -2.23
N ILE A 331 11.44 12.59 -2.32
CA ILE A 331 11.25 13.55 -1.22
C ILE A 331 10.30 14.69 -1.61
N SER A 332 9.46 14.47 -2.62
CA SER A 332 8.62 15.54 -3.20
C SER A 332 7.60 16.11 -2.20
N GLN A 333 7.27 17.39 -2.33
CA GLN A 333 6.39 18.13 -1.41
C GLN A 333 6.84 18.09 0.06
N CYS A 334 8.10 17.74 0.37
CA CYS A 334 8.67 17.94 1.70
C CYS A 334 9.06 19.42 1.88
N VAL A 335 8.06 20.29 1.96
CA VAL A 335 8.23 21.75 1.79
C VAL A 335 9.20 22.41 2.80
N ASN A 336 9.40 21.81 3.98
CA ASN A 336 10.31 22.33 5.01
C ASN A 336 11.68 21.63 5.03
N LEU A 337 11.93 20.70 4.11
CA LEU A 337 13.21 20.00 4.00
C LEU A 337 14.29 20.97 3.50
N ARG A 338 15.29 21.24 4.33
CA ARG A 338 16.23 22.36 4.12
C ARG A 338 17.36 22.05 3.14
N SER A 339 17.78 20.80 3.06
CA SER A 339 18.94 20.40 2.27
C SER A 339 19.04 18.88 2.16
N LEU A 340 19.64 18.39 1.08
CA LEU A 340 20.16 17.03 1.03
C LEU A 340 21.45 16.92 1.89
N PRO A 341 21.65 15.85 2.67
CA PRO A 341 22.88 15.65 3.43
C PRO A 341 24.06 15.43 2.47
N ARG A 342 25.26 15.88 2.84
CA ARG A 342 26.47 15.68 2.02
C ARG A 342 26.78 14.20 1.79
N GLU A 343 26.38 13.34 2.72
CA GLU A 343 26.53 11.89 2.66
C GLU A 343 25.71 11.25 1.53
N ILE A 344 24.75 11.97 0.93
CA ILE A 344 23.99 11.48 -0.24
C ILE A 344 24.92 11.01 -1.36
N GLY A 345 26.08 11.64 -1.54
CA GLY A 345 27.07 11.25 -2.54
C GLY A 345 27.66 9.84 -2.36
N ARG A 346 27.40 9.16 -1.23
CA ARG A 346 27.83 7.78 -0.97
C ARG A 346 26.86 6.72 -1.52
N LEU A 347 25.68 7.12 -1.99
CA LEU A 347 24.66 6.23 -2.53
C LEU A 347 25.03 5.71 -3.93
N ALA A 348 25.88 4.68 -3.98
CA ALA A 348 26.45 4.17 -5.22
C ALA A 348 25.41 3.56 -6.18
N SER A 349 24.30 3.03 -5.67
CA SER A 349 23.24 2.40 -6.45
C SER A 349 22.08 3.33 -6.81
N LEU A 350 22.14 4.61 -6.40
CA LEU A 350 21.02 5.54 -6.59
C LEU A 350 20.88 5.89 -8.07
N GLU A 351 19.72 5.61 -8.62
CA GLU A 351 19.40 5.82 -10.03
C GLU A 351 18.52 7.05 -10.24
N ILE A 352 17.63 7.33 -9.29
CA ILE A 352 16.65 8.41 -9.40
C ILE A 352 16.52 9.19 -8.10
N ILE A 353 16.52 10.52 -8.23
CA ILE A 353 16.10 11.46 -7.18
C ILE A 353 14.89 12.22 -7.68
N ASP A 354 13.82 12.23 -6.89
CA ASP A 354 12.61 13.03 -7.14
C ASP A 354 12.39 13.99 -5.97
N MET A 355 12.62 15.28 -6.22
CA MET A 355 12.65 16.35 -5.22
C MET A 355 11.87 17.58 -5.68
N ARG A 356 10.70 17.36 -6.26
CA ARG A 356 9.79 18.41 -6.72
C ARG A 356 9.08 19.06 -5.54
N GLU A 357 8.70 20.32 -5.70
CA GLU A 357 7.97 21.10 -4.71
C GLU A 357 8.68 21.13 -3.34
N CYS A 358 10.00 21.31 -3.38
CA CYS A 358 10.88 21.37 -2.23
C CYS A 358 11.57 22.75 -2.16
N PRO A 359 10.82 23.85 -1.93
CA PRO A 359 11.31 25.22 -2.07
C PRO A 359 12.43 25.60 -1.09
N GLN A 360 12.58 24.87 0.01
CA GLN A 360 13.63 25.12 1.01
C GLN A 360 14.98 24.46 0.64
N ILE A 361 14.99 23.53 -0.31
CA ILE A 361 16.23 23.00 -0.88
C ILE A 361 16.71 24.01 -1.91
N VAL A 362 17.48 25.01 -1.47
CA VAL A 362 18.02 26.07 -2.34
C VAL A 362 19.48 25.86 -2.72
N ASN A 363 20.19 24.98 -2.00
CA ASN A 363 21.58 24.64 -2.29
C ASN A 363 21.75 23.12 -2.21
N LEU A 364 22.43 22.55 -3.19
CA LEU A 364 22.82 21.15 -3.18
C LEU A 364 24.16 20.94 -2.46
N PRO A 365 24.47 19.70 -2.03
CA PRO A 365 25.84 19.33 -1.68
C PRO A 365 26.83 19.68 -2.79
N SER A 366 28.10 19.87 -2.44
CA SER A 366 29.11 20.30 -3.41
C SER A 366 29.13 19.37 -4.65
N PRO A 367 29.33 19.90 -5.87
CA PRO A 367 29.34 19.08 -7.08
C PRO A 367 30.30 17.89 -7.01
N VAL A 368 31.45 18.04 -6.34
CA VAL A 368 32.42 16.96 -6.10
C VAL A 368 31.81 15.77 -5.37
N MET A 369 30.91 16.00 -4.41
CA MET A 369 30.21 14.93 -3.70
C MET A 369 29.15 14.28 -4.58
N LEU A 370 28.41 15.07 -5.36
CA LEU A 370 27.34 14.56 -6.24
C LEU A 370 27.89 13.74 -7.42
N LEU A 371 29.10 14.03 -7.88
CA LEU A 371 29.79 13.24 -8.92
C LEU A 371 30.10 11.79 -8.48
N ASN A 372 30.00 11.47 -7.19
CA ASN A 372 30.14 10.10 -6.69
C ASN A 372 28.89 9.23 -6.92
N LEU A 373 27.75 9.84 -7.29
CA LEU A 373 26.50 9.14 -7.63
C LEU A 373 26.58 8.49 -9.01
N LYS A 374 27.45 7.50 -9.17
CA LYS A 374 27.81 6.91 -10.48
C LYS A 374 26.65 6.25 -11.24
N SER A 375 25.60 5.85 -10.52
CA SER A 375 24.43 5.18 -11.10
C SER A 375 23.28 6.16 -11.38
N LEU A 376 23.42 7.45 -11.03
CA LEU A 376 22.33 8.42 -11.10
C LEU A 376 22.00 8.77 -12.55
N ARG A 377 20.81 8.36 -12.99
CA ARG A 377 20.34 8.54 -14.36
C ARG A 377 19.33 9.67 -14.47
N ARG A 378 18.56 9.93 -13.41
CA ARG A 378 17.47 10.91 -13.47
C ARG A 378 17.36 11.71 -12.18
N VAL A 379 17.21 13.02 -12.33
CA VAL A 379 16.82 13.93 -11.25
C VAL A 379 15.58 14.69 -11.71
N ILE A 380 14.55 14.70 -10.87
CA ILE A 380 13.36 15.53 -11.05
C ILE A 380 13.38 16.56 -9.93
N CYS A 381 13.38 17.84 -10.29
CA CYS A 381 13.57 18.93 -9.33
C CYS A 381 12.89 20.22 -9.76
N ASP A 382 12.77 21.17 -8.84
CA ASP A 382 12.27 22.51 -9.12
C ASP A 382 13.29 23.33 -9.91
N ASP A 383 12.81 24.40 -10.56
CA ASP A 383 13.63 25.25 -11.43
C ASP A 383 14.80 25.89 -10.66
N GLU A 384 14.55 26.25 -9.40
CA GLU A 384 15.46 26.95 -8.48
C GLU A 384 16.78 26.20 -8.24
N VAL A 385 16.77 24.86 -8.30
CA VAL A 385 17.96 23.99 -8.12
C VAL A 385 18.36 23.26 -9.40
N SER A 386 17.63 23.49 -10.49
CA SER A 386 17.88 22.83 -11.76
C SER A 386 19.24 23.19 -12.35
N GLU A 387 19.71 24.43 -12.17
CA GLU A 387 21.02 24.89 -12.65
C GLU A 387 22.18 24.19 -11.94
N ASP A 388 22.07 23.94 -10.62
CA ASP A 388 23.07 23.18 -9.88
C ASP A 388 23.17 21.73 -10.41
N TRP A 389 22.04 21.09 -10.66
CA TRP A 389 22.01 19.77 -11.28
C TRP A 389 22.51 19.77 -12.73
N LYS A 390 22.25 20.83 -13.51
CA LYS A 390 22.82 21.00 -14.86
C LYS A 390 24.34 21.16 -14.82
N ASN A 391 24.90 21.80 -13.79
CA ASN A 391 26.34 21.88 -13.58
C ASN A 391 26.94 20.50 -13.27
N VAL A 392 26.29 19.71 -12.40
CA VAL A 392 26.68 18.33 -12.11
C VAL A 392 26.59 17.44 -13.36
N LYS A 393 25.54 17.60 -14.19
CA LYS A 393 25.36 16.91 -15.47
C LYS A 393 26.54 17.10 -16.44
N ARG A 394 27.28 18.22 -16.38
CA ARG A 394 28.51 18.41 -17.19
C ARG A 394 29.57 17.34 -16.90
N GLY A 395 29.63 16.87 -15.65
CA GLY A 395 30.48 15.74 -15.24
C GLY A 395 29.83 14.37 -15.38
N MET A 396 28.49 14.29 -15.48
CA MET A 396 27.73 13.05 -15.66
C MET A 396 26.86 13.11 -16.93
N ARG A 397 27.44 12.78 -18.09
CA ARG A 397 26.76 12.91 -19.39
C ARG A 397 25.49 12.07 -19.55
N HIS A 398 25.35 10.99 -18.78
CA HIS A 398 24.18 10.12 -18.78
C HIS A 398 23.05 10.62 -17.87
N LEU A 399 23.28 11.67 -17.08
CA LEU A 399 22.29 12.25 -16.17
C LEU A 399 21.24 13.04 -16.96
N HIS A 400 19.98 12.66 -16.78
CA HIS A 400 18.82 13.44 -17.21
C HIS A 400 18.33 14.31 -16.05
N VAL A 401 18.25 15.61 -16.29
CA VAL A 401 17.69 16.59 -15.33
C VAL A 401 16.37 17.05 -15.90
N GLN A 402 15.29 16.75 -15.19
CA GLN A 402 13.93 17.16 -15.51
C GLN A 402 13.49 18.23 -14.53
N VAL A 403 13.07 19.37 -15.06
CA VAL A 403 12.44 20.41 -14.27
C VAL A 403 10.95 20.12 -14.18
N ALA A 404 10.40 20.13 -12.97
CA ALA A 404 8.96 19.96 -12.79
C ALA A 404 8.20 21.13 -13.41
N GLU A 405 7.16 20.82 -14.18
CA GLU A 405 6.22 21.83 -14.62
C GLU A 405 5.42 22.34 -13.41
N LYS A 406 5.30 23.66 -13.25
CA LYS A 406 4.49 24.25 -12.18
C LYS A 406 3.01 24.01 -12.51
N TRP A 407 2.41 23.01 -11.87
CA TRP A 407 0.99 22.72 -12.00
C TRP A 407 0.21 23.62 -11.04
N TYR A 408 -0.23 24.78 -11.53
CA TYR A 408 -1.16 25.65 -10.82
C TYR A 408 -2.60 25.14 -10.99
N SER A 409 -2.94 24.00 -10.38
CA SER A 409 -4.33 23.58 -10.26
C SER A 409 -4.92 24.16 -8.96
N LEU A 410 -6.07 24.82 -9.09
CA LEU A 410 -6.88 25.37 -7.99
C LEU A 410 -7.88 24.34 -7.42
N ASP A 411 -7.72 23.05 -7.74
CA ASP A 411 -8.72 22.02 -7.44
C ASP A 411 -8.81 21.67 -5.93
N TRP A 412 -7.94 22.24 -5.10
CA TRP A 412 -7.97 22.13 -3.63
C TRP A 412 -9.13 22.89 -2.97
N LEU A 413 -9.95 23.63 -3.72
CA LEU A 413 -11.11 24.36 -3.23
C LEU A 413 -12.43 23.58 -3.29
N HIS A 414 -12.42 22.30 -3.70
CA HIS A 414 -13.64 21.55 -3.99
C HIS A 414 -13.84 20.20 -3.29
N ASP A 415 -13.00 19.83 -2.31
CA ASP A 415 -13.25 18.65 -1.46
C ASP A 415 -13.87 19.01 -0.10
#